data_AF-A0A7L3GNK0-F1
#
_entry.id   AF-A0A7L3GNK0-F1
#
_cell.length_a   1.000
_cell.length_b   1.000
_cell.length_c   1.000
_cell.angle_alpha   90.00
_cell.angle_beta   90.00
_cell.angle_gamma   90.00
#
_symmetry.space_group_name_H-M   'P 1'
#
loop_
_entity.id
_entity.type
_entity.pdbx_description
1 polymer ?
#
loop_
_entity_poly.entity_id
_entity_poly.type
_entity_poly.pdbx_seq_one_letter_code
_entity_poly.pdbx_strand_id
1 'polypeptide(L)'
;MVKFYTCFPMSLDGNQLCINMVPQYETIKDEEAIFTAIIKDSDPTVNTETIHNQFVHLGNLPDDGYRELEVVCVGLRFGKVDHYVVLKNKNKAILQLDSAKSARSMYSFLKQYPYSMGEHTLTCMLSPNGEPAE
;
A
#
# COMPACT_ATOMS: atom_id res chain seq x y z
N MET A 1 20.86 15.13 -1.83
CA MET A 1 21.11 13.67 -1.76
C MET A 1 21.26 13.04 -3.14
N VAL A 2 20.28 13.12 -4.05
CA VAL A 2 20.35 12.48 -5.39
C VAL A 2 21.60 12.82 -6.21
N LYS A 3 22.00 14.11 -6.25
CA LYS A 3 23.23 14.57 -6.95
C LYS A 3 24.53 13.90 -6.46
N PHE A 4 24.56 13.37 -5.24
CA PHE A 4 25.74 12.68 -4.73
C PHE A 4 25.94 11.36 -5.47
N TYR A 5 24.87 10.58 -5.65
CA TYR A 5 24.93 9.25 -6.26
C TYR A 5 25.12 9.28 -7.78
N THR A 6 24.81 10.40 -8.43
CA THR A 6 25.18 10.63 -9.83
C THR A 6 26.67 10.86 -10.00
N CYS A 7 27.36 11.41 -8.99
CA CYS A 7 28.81 11.64 -9.01
C CYS A 7 29.60 10.47 -8.41
N PHE A 8 29.00 9.74 -7.48
CA PHE A 8 29.60 8.63 -6.76
C PHE A 8 28.67 7.40 -6.86
N PRO A 9 28.78 6.63 -7.96
CA PRO A 9 27.93 5.47 -8.13
C PRO A 9 28.24 4.40 -7.10
N MET A 10 27.19 3.81 -6.52
CA MET A 10 27.28 2.71 -5.55
C MET A 10 26.72 1.44 -6.15
N SER A 11 27.20 0.30 -5.69
CA SER A 11 26.69 -1.01 -6.10
C SER A 11 26.21 -1.81 -4.89
N LEU A 12 25.11 -2.54 -5.06
CA LEU A 12 24.59 -3.52 -4.10
C LEU A 12 24.58 -4.89 -4.78
N ASP A 13 25.33 -5.85 -4.21
CA ASP A 13 25.47 -7.20 -4.77
C ASP A 13 25.85 -7.21 -6.27
N GLY A 14 26.81 -6.35 -6.64
CA GLY A 14 27.27 -6.19 -8.02
C GLY A 14 26.37 -5.33 -8.92
N ASN A 15 25.16 -4.98 -8.50
CA ASN A 15 24.24 -4.11 -9.26
C ASN A 15 24.44 -2.64 -8.91
N GLN A 16 24.76 -1.81 -9.91
CA GLN A 16 24.88 -0.36 -9.70
C GLN A 16 23.51 0.25 -9.39
N LEU A 17 23.43 0.97 -8.28
CA LEU A 17 22.22 1.66 -7.85
C LEU A 17 21.96 2.88 -8.76
N CYS A 18 20.75 2.96 -9.31
CA CYS A 18 20.24 4.13 -10.01
C CYS A 18 19.30 4.91 -9.09
N ILE A 19 19.68 6.13 -8.71
CA ILE A 19 18.88 6.99 -7.83
C ILE A 19 18.44 8.21 -8.62
N ASN A 20 17.13 8.35 -8.80
CA ASN A 20 16.50 9.49 -9.45
C ASN A 20 15.45 10.10 -8.52
N MET A 21 15.29 11.42 -8.59
CA MET A 21 14.18 12.09 -7.92
C MET A 21 12.97 12.06 -8.86
N VAL A 22 11.83 11.58 -8.38
CA VAL A 22 10.57 11.66 -9.13
C VAL A 22 9.84 12.92 -8.65
N PRO A 23 9.89 14.02 -9.42
CA PRO A 23 9.45 15.34 -8.94
C PRO A 23 7.95 15.38 -8.59
N GLN A 24 7.13 14.51 -9.22
CA GLN A 24 5.71 14.42 -8.87
C GLN A 24 5.43 13.81 -7.47
N TYR A 25 6.43 13.24 -6.80
CA TYR A 25 6.31 12.62 -5.47
C TYR A 25 7.30 13.21 -4.45
N GLU A 26 7.53 14.52 -4.51
CA GLU A 26 8.41 15.21 -3.54
C GLU A 26 7.91 15.07 -2.09
N THR A 27 6.61 14.85 -1.90
CA THR A 27 6.00 14.60 -0.59
C THR A 27 5.13 13.35 -0.62
N ILE A 28 5.09 12.63 0.51
CA ILE A 28 4.20 11.46 0.70
C ILE A 28 2.80 11.93 1.12
N LYS A 29 2.31 13.07 0.61
CA LYS A 29 0.97 13.57 0.99
C LYS A 29 -0.11 12.71 0.34
N ASP A 30 0.06 12.37 -0.93
CA ASP A 30 -0.86 11.53 -1.67
C ASP A 30 -0.33 10.10 -1.75
N GLU A 31 -0.64 9.33 -0.72
CA GLU A 31 -0.19 7.94 -0.54
C GLU A 31 -0.71 7.03 -1.68
N GLU A 32 -1.96 7.23 -2.11
CA GLU A 32 -2.55 6.46 -3.19
C GLU A 32 -1.98 6.82 -4.55
N ALA A 33 -1.75 8.10 -4.86
CA ALA A 33 -1.17 8.47 -6.15
C ALA A 33 0.24 7.88 -6.34
N ILE A 34 1.04 7.84 -5.28
CA ILE A 34 2.35 7.17 -5.28
C ILE A 34 2.18 5.67 -5.52
N PHE A 35 1.28 5.03 -4.77
CA PHE A 35 1.05 3.60 -4.87
C PHE A 35 0.53 3.18 -6.26
N THR A 36 -0.48 3.88 -6.78
CA THR A 36 -1.04 3.68 -8.12
C THR A 36 0.03 3.87 -9.21
N ALA A 37 0.93 4.83 -9.05
CA ALA A 37 2.01 5.04 -10.01
C ALA A 37 3.04 3.91 -10.01
N ILE A 38 3.39 3.38 -8.85
CA ILE A 38 4.28 2.20 -8.73
C ILE A 38 3.62 0.97 -9.37
N ILE A 39 2.31 0.78 -9.15
CA ILE A 39 1.56 -0.31 -9.79
C ILE A 39 1.57 -0.14 -11.32
N LYS A 40 1.30 1.07 -11.83
CA LYS A 40 1.29 1.36 -13.27
C LYS A 40 2.66 1.20 -13.94
N ASP A 41 3.73 1.50 -13.22
CA ASP A 41 5.10 1.27 -13.70
C ASP A 41 5.40 -0.24 -13.83
N SER A 42 4.85 -1.04 -12.93
CA SER A 42 5.00 -2.51 -12.92
C SER A 42 4.08 -3.20 -13.95
N ASP A 43 2.85 -2.70 -14.12
CA ASP A 43 1.87 -3.17 -15.10
C ASP A 43 1.23 -1.96 -15.83
N PRO A 44 1.73 -1.61 -17.03
CA PRO A 44 1.24 -0.46 -17.78
C PRO A 44 -0.17 -0.65 -18.34
N THR A 45 -0.74 -1.86 -18.27
CA THR A 45 -2.09 -2.16 -18.77
C THR A 45 -3.18 -1.97 -17.72
N VAL A 46 -2.80 -1.71 -16.46
CA VAL A 46 -3.74 -1.55 -15.35
C VAL A 46 -4.66 -0.34 -15.55
N ASN A 47 -5.95 -0.52 -15.27
CA ASN A 47 -6.91 0.59 -15.29
C ASN A 47 -6.82 1.39 -13.99
N THR A 48 -6.13 2.52 -14.03
CA THR A 48 -5.95 3.39 -12.85
C THR A 48 -7.22 4.11 -12.40
N GLU A 49 -8.27 4.19 -13.21
CA GLU A 49 -9.52 4.87 -12.81
C GLU A 49 -10.32 4.00 -11.85
N THR A 50 -10.35 2.69 -12.07
CA THR A 50 -11.16 1.74 -11.28
C THR A 50 -10.35 1.02 -10.20
N ILE A 51 -9.03 1.11 -10.22
CA ILE A 51 -8.14 0.45 -9.26
C ILE A 51 -8.41 0.89 -7.82
N HIS A 52 -8.84 2.13 -7.60
CA HIS A 52 -9.15 2.66 -6.28
C HIS A 52 -10.29 1.89 -5.58
N ASN A 53 -11.22 1.31 -6.36
CA ASN A 53 -12.30 0.46 -5.81
C ASN A 53 -11.77 -0.83 -5.18
N GLN A 54 -10.54 -1.22 -5.52
CA GLN A 54 -9.86 -2.43 -5.04
C GLN A 54 -8.96 -2.15 -3.83
N PHE A 55 -8.80 -0.88 -3.44
CA PHE A 55 -7.89 -0.51 -2.37
C PHE A 55 -8.57 -0.56 -0.99
N VAL A 56 -7.85 -1.14 -0.04
CA VAL A 56 -8.18 -1.12 1.39
C VAL A 56 -7.02 -0.52 2.17
N HIS A 57 -7.34 0.46 3.00
CA HIS A 57 -6.43 1.11 3.92
C HIS A 57 -6.52 0.43 5.27
N LEU A 58 -5.39 -0.09 5.74
CA LEU A 58 -5.19 -0.51 7.12
C LEU A 58 -4.40 0.58 7.84
N GLY A 59 -4.90 1.05 8.97
CA GLY A 59 -4.22 2.03 9.82
C GLY A 59 -4.06 1.53 11.24
N ASN A 60 -3.39 2.33 12.07
CA ASN A 60 -3.05 1.97 13.45
C ASN A 60 -2.21 0.68 13.54
N LEU A 61 -1.29 0.48 12.60
CA LEU A 61 -0.33 -0.62 12.67
C LEU A 61 0.67 -0.35 13.81
N PRO A 62 1.15 -1.38 14.53
CA PRO A 62 2.22 -1.21 15.52
C PRO A 62 3.47 -0.57 14.92
N ASP A 63 4.27 0.14 15.73
CA ASP A 63 5.56 0.70 15.27
C ASP A 63 6.58 -0.40 14.94
N ASP A 64 6.53 -1.51 15.68
CA ASP A 64 7.39 -2.68 15.51
C ASP A 64 6.68 -3.98 15.93
N GLY A 65 7.42 -5.10 15.94
CA GLY A 65 6.92 -6.36 16.48
C GLY A 65 5.99 -7.17 15.56
N TYR A 66 5.71 -6.69 14.34
CA TYR A 66 4.95 -7.43 13.33
C TYR A 66 5.77 -7.63 12.05
N ARG A 67 5.47 -8.72 11.33
CA ARG A 67 5.99 -8.96 9.98
C ARG A 67 5.05 -8.36 8.95
N GLU A 68 5.57 -7.76 7.89
CA GLU A 68 4.76 -7.21 6.78
C GLU A 68 3.81 -8.27 6.17
N LEU A 69 4.24 -9.54 6.16
CA LEU A 69 3.40 -10.66 5.75
C LEU A 69 2.11 -10.78 6.57
N GLU A 70 2.12 -10.46 7.86
CA GLU A 70 0.91 -10.51 8.70
C GLU A 70 -0.15 -9.52 8.20
N VAL A 71 0.26 -8.34 7.74
CA VAL A 71 -0.65 -7.34 7.14
C VAL A 71 -1.25 -7.88 5.85
N VAL A 72 -0.43 -8.49 4.98
CA VAL A 72 -0.89 -9.12 3.74
C VAL A 72 -1.87 -10.26 4.02
N CYS A 73 -1.60 -11.08 5.05
CA CYS A 73 -2.48 -12.17 5.47
C CYS A 73 -3.88 -11.68 5.91
N VAL A 74 -4.02 -10.44 6.41
CA VAL A 74 -5.34 -9.86 6.70
C VAL A 74 -6.18 -9.80 5.42
N GLY A 75 -5.60 -9.29 4.33
CA GLY A 75 -6.27 -9.16 3.03
C GLY A 75 -6.52 -10.50 2.34
N LEU A 76 -5.58 -11.44 2.44
CA LEU A 76 -5.69 -12.78 1.84
C LEU A 76 -6.89 -13.60 2.33
N ARG A 77 -7.51 -13.23 3.47
CA ARG A 77 -8.76 -13.84 3.95
C ARG A 77 -9.98 -13.48 3.09
N PHE A 78 -9.90 -12.43 2.27
CA PHE A 78 -11.04 -11.88 1.52
C PHE A 78 -10.87 -11.96 0.01
N GLY A 79 -9.63 -12.08 -0.48
CA GLY A 79 -9.31 -12.18 -1.90
C GLY A 79 -7.79 -12.21 -2.09
N LYS A 80 -7.34 -12.41 -3.32
CA LYS A 80 -5.91 -12.29 -3.63
C LYS A 80 -5.46 -10.84 -3.41
N VAL A 81 -4.27 -10.65 -2.82
CA VAL A 81 -3.61 -9.34 -2.71
C VAL A 81 -2.63 -9.24 -3.88
N ASP A 82 -2.93 -8.39 -4.86
CA ASP A 82 -2.07 -8.23 -6.05
C ASP A 82 -0.86 -7.33 -5.75
N HIS A 83 -1.10 -6.23 -5.05
CA HIS A 83 -0.07 -5.28 -4.67
C HIS A 83 -0.30 -4.77 -3.24
N TYR A 84 0.76 -4.38 -2.54
CA TYR A 84 0.67 -3.75 -1.23
C TYR A 84 1.81 -2.77 -0.99
N VAL A 85 1.57 -1.83 -0.08
CA VAL A 85 2.61 -0.94 0.46
C VAL A 85 2.39 -0.76 1.96
N VAL A 86 3.48 -0.74 2.73
CA VAL A 86 3.49 -0.47 4.17
C VAL A 86 4.25 0.83 4.43
N LEU A 87 3.57 1.81 5.01
CA LEU A 87 4.10 3.12 5.36
C LEU A 87 4.36 3.15 6.87
N LYS A 88 5.50 2.60 7.29
CA LYS A 88 5.83 2.42 8.73
C LYS A 88 5.79 3.73 9.52
N ASN A 89 6.34 4.82 8.97
CA ASN A 89 6.34 6.14 9.59
C ASN A 89 4.94 6.78 9.72
N LYS A 90 3.91 6.16 9.13
CA LYS A 90 2.52 6.58 9.25
C LYS A 90 1.63 5.50 9.88
N ASN A 91 2.20 4.38 10.30
CA ASN A 91 1.46 3.25 10.87
C ASN A 91 0.29 2.80 9.99
N LYS A 92 0.53 2.74 8.66
CA LYS A 92 -0.48 2.45 7.64
C LYS A 92 0.00 1.42 6.63
N ALA A 93 -0.95 0.75 5.99
CA ALA A 93 -0.73 -0.03 4.80
C ALA A 93 -1.90 0.16 3.82
N ILE A 94 -1.60 0.05 2.52
CA ILE A 94 -2.61 0.02 1.46
C ILE A 94 -2.48 -1.33 0.77
N LEU A 95 -3.59 -2.05 0.68
CA LEU A 95 -3.69 -3.33 -0.02
C LEU A 95 -4.55 -3.13 -1.27
N GLN A 96 -4.07 -3.60 -2.42
CA GLN A 96 -4.89 -3.80 -3.60
C GLN A 96 -5.38 -5.24 -3.62
N LEU A 97 -6.69 -5.44 -3.49
CA LEU A 97 -7.30 -6.75 -3.65
C LEU A 97 -7.65 -7.01 -5.12
N ASP A 98 -7.82 -8.28 -5.47
CA ASP A 98 -8.19 -8.73 -6.82
C ASP A 98 -9.51 -8.15 -7.35
N SER A 99 -10.42 -7.71 -6.47
CA SER A 99 -11.70 -7.14 -6.86
C SER A 99 -12.25 -6.13 -5.87
N ALA A 100 -13.09 -5.22 -6.36
CA ALA A 100 -13.82 -4.28 -5.51
C ALA A 100 -14.74 -5.00 -4.50
N LYS A 101 -15.26 -6.17 -4.87
CA LYS A 101 -16.09 -7.00 -3.99
C LYS A 101 -15.27 -7.52 -2.80
N SER A 102 -14.04 -7.99 -3.06
CA SER A 102 -13.12 -8.43 -2.02
C SER A 102 -12.79 -7.29 -1.06
N ALA A 103 -12.48 -6.10 -1.60
CA ALA A 103 -12.18 -4.90 -0.80
C ALA A 103 -13.36 -4.51 0.11
N ARG A 104 -14.58 -4.45 -0.45
CA ARG A 104 -15.81 -4.20 0.32
C ARG A 104 -16.07 -5.26 1.38
N SER A 105 -15.88 -6.54 1.04
CA SER A 105 -16.04 -7.65 2.01
C SER A 105 -15.07 -7.54 3.18
N MET A 106 -13.81 -7.18 2.91
CA MET A 106 -12.79 -6.96 3.94
C MET A 106 -13.19 -5.81 4.87
N TYR A 107 -13.57 -4.66 4.30
CA TYR A 107 -14.01 -3.50 5.07
C TYR A 107 -15.22 -3.82 5.96
N SER A 108 -16.27 -4.40 5.40
CA SER A 108 -17.49 -4.74 6.15
C SER A 108 -17.21 -5.74 7.27
N PHE A 109 -16.40 -6.77 7.00
CA PHE A 109 -16.06 -7.78 8.00
C PHE A 109 -15.22 -7.18 9.15
N LEU A 110 -14.15 -6.44 8.85
CA LEU A 110 -13.26 -5.88 9.87
C LEU A 110 -13.91 -4.76 10.68
N LYS A 111 -14.91 -4.07 10.10
CA LYS A 111 -15.74 -3.11 10.84
C LYS A 111 -16.60 -3.80 11.90
N GLN A 112 -17.11 -4.99 11.60
CA GLN A 112 -17.91 -5.79 12.55
C GLN A 112 -17.05 -6.60 13.52
N TYR A 113 -15.89 -7.08 13.05
CA TYR A 113 -14.96 -7.92 13.79
C TYR A 113 -13.56 -7.29 13.71
N PRO A 114 -13.25 -6.32 14.59
CA PRO A 114 -11.96 -5.66 14.61
C PRO A 114 -10.82 -6.66 14.77
N TYR A 115 -9.72 -6.41 14.05
CA TYR A 115 -8.53 -7.25 14.10
C TYR A 115 -7.41 -6.52 14.82
N SER A 116 -6.76 -7.19 15.78
CA SER A 116 -5.67 -6.62 16.56
C SER A 116 -4.34 -7.27 16.22
N MET A 117 -3.31 -6.44 16.08
CA MET A 117 -1.91 -6.83 16.00
C MET A 117 -1.22 -6.40 17.29
N GLY A 118 -0.99 -7.36 18.19
CA GLY A 118 -0.61 -7.05 19.57
C GLY A 118 -1.68 -6.19 20.25
N GLU A 119 -1.26 -5.09 20.88
CA GLU A 119 -2.15 -4.14 21.56
C GLU A 119 -2.84 -3.14 20.61
N HIS A 120 -2.56 -3.20 19.31
CA HIS A 120 -3.08 -2.26 18.34
C HIS A 120 -4.24 -2.87 17.55
N THR A 121 -5.45 -2.36 17.76
CA THR A 121 -6.60 -2.69 16.92
C THR A 121 -6.50 -1.90 15.62
N LEU A 122 -6.41 -2.61 14.49
CA LEU A 122 -6.28 -1.98 13.18
C LEU A 122 -7.55 -1.20 12.82
N THR A 123 -7.36 -0.04 12.19
CA THR A 123 -8.44 0.64 11.49
C THR A 123 -8.51 0.13 10.05
N CYS A 124 -9.71 0.03 9.49
CA CYS A 124 -9.93 -0.44 8.13
C CYS A 124 -10.84 0.56 7.40
N MET A 125 -10.39 1.08 6.26
CA MET A 125 -11.17 1.99 5.41
C MET A 125 -11.03 1.63 3.94
N LEU A 126 -12.06 1.88 3.15
CA LEU A 126 -11.97 1.84 1.69
C LEU A 126 -11.27 3.10 1.17
N SER A 127 -10.81 3.05 -0.08
CA SER A 127 -10.29 4.25 -0.75
C SER A 127 -11.33 5.36 -0.78
N PRO A 128 -10.95 6.62 -0.46
CA PRO A 128 -11.82 7.78 -0.63
C PRO A 128 -12.06 8.14 -2.10
N ASN A 129 -11.21 7.66 -3.01
CA ASN A 129 -11.33 7.85 -4.45
C ASN A 129 -12.16 6.74 -5.12
N GLY A 130 -12.57 5.73 -4.35
CA GLY A 130 -13.41 4.65 -4.83
C GLY A 130 -14.91 4.97 -4.76
N GLU A 131 -15.72 4.10 -5.36
CA GLU A 131 -17.17 4.12 -5.22
C GLU A 131 -17.57 3.95 -3.74
N PRO A 132 -18.54 4.73 -3.24
CA PRO A 132 -18.99 4.64 -1.86
C PRO A 132 -19.51 3.23 -1.52
N ALA A 133 -19.28 2.81 -0.28
CA ALA A 133 -19.92 1.60 0.25
C ALA A 133 -21.41 1.91 0.47
N GLU A 134 -22.27 1.22 -0.28
CA GLU A 134 -23.73 1.21 -0.09
C GLU A 134 -24.13 0.42 1.17
#